data_AF-A0A914CUP6-F1
#
_entry.id   AF-A0A914CUP6-F1
#
_cell.length_a   1.000
_cell.length_b   1.000
_cell.length_c   1.000
_cell.angle_alpha   90.00
_cell.angle_beta   90.00
_cell.angle_gamma   90.00
#
_symmetry.space_group_name_H-M   'P 1'
#
loop_
_entity.id
_entity.type
_entity.pdbx_description
1 polymer ?
#
loop_
_entity_poly.entity_id
_entity_poly.type
_entity_poly.pdbx_seq_one_letter_code
_entity_poly.pdbx_strand_id
1 'polypeptide(L)'
;MEKRIDELRESIHKTQFLPKYVAPYLIAGRMFHIKANGYDFGWCFLLNFHKKVDPLSETNEMIYVLDVAVHISSESAKHFASNPNVNVIRPPAKGERGVMEVCSFLLTSIHDISQIRLKLPNDLQGKEKLASLSHMHEKAMERFNGQPPIMDPIKDMKIPDEDFKKKLETLKQLEQRKASHPLRKRQNFEELCAEYQRKMDLHSEYKEAKEAFKKAKSLLQLDELGCRKRVLRRLQYCDDADVITHKGRVACEVSAADELLLTEMIFSGVFNTLTSEQCASLLSCFVFEEKANVAKLPDELSGCLKTMQSFARKIAKATNEAKMPLDEETYVESFRPHLMDVVYQWCSGASFRQILQTTEIFEGSIIRALRRLEELLREMIGAAKSIGNTELEQKFETARNQLKRDIVFAASLYL
;
A
#
# COMPACT_ATOMS: atom_id res chain seq x y z
N MET A 1 -4.65 -31.17 15.75
CA MET A 1 -3.22 -31.49 15.95
C MET A 1 -2.43 -31.34 14.66
N GLU A 2 -2.88 -31.91 13.54
CA GLU A 2 -2.15 -31.84 12.26
C GLU A 2 -1.98 -30.40 11.77
N LYS A 3 -3.06 -29.62 11.64
CA LYS A 3 -2.97 -28.17 11.34
C LYS A 3 -1.99 -27.41 12.25
N ARG A 4 -1.97 -27.73 13.55
CA ARG A 4 -1.07 -27.10 14.52
C ARG A 4 0.38 -27.52 14.34
N ILE A 5 0.64 -28.76 13.94
CA ILE A 5 1.98 -29.26 13.59
C ILE A 5 2.47 -28.53 12.35
N ASP A 6 1.61 -28.34 11.35
CA ASP A 6 1.96 -27.66 10.10
C ASP A 6 2.24 -26.16 10.35
N GLU A 7 1.38 -25.47 11.12
CA GLU A 7 1.63 -24.09 11.58
C GLU A 7 2.96 -23.95 12.33
N LEU A 8 3.26 -24.90 13.23
CA LEU A 8 4.51 -24.89 14.00
C LEU A 8 5.72 -25.14 13.11
N ARG A 9 5.63 -26.07 12.14
CA ARG A 9 6.69 -26.34 11.16
C ARG A 9 6.98 -25.11 10.31
N GLU A 10 5.96 -24.43 9.80
CA GLU A 10 6.14 -23.18 9.06
C GLU A 10 6.76 -22.08 9.93
N SER A 11 6.29 -21.92 11.17
CA SER A 11 6.87 -20.94 12.09
C SER A 11 8.33 -21.25 12.41
N ILE A 12 8.68 -22.52 12.64
CA ILE A 12 10.06 -22.96 12.91
C ILE A 12 10.91 -22.71 11.67
N HIS A 13 10.45 -23.09 10.48
CA HIS A 13 11.15 -22.86 9.22
C HIS A 13 11.45 -21.38 9.01
N LYS A 14 10.44 -20.50 9.15
CA LYS A 14 10.61 -19.04 9.05
C LYS A 14 11.67 -18.50 10.00
N THR A 15 11.69 -18.96 11.26
CA THR A 15 12.68 -18.51 12.25
C THR A 15 14.07 -19.06 11.95
N GLN A 16 14.18 -20.35 11.62
CA GLN A 16 15.45 -21.03 11.33
C GLN A 16 16.17 -20.40 10.14
N PHE A 17 15.42 -20.02 9.11
CA PHE A 17 15.96 -19.48 7.86
C PHE A 17 16.08 -17.95 7.85
N LEU A 18 16.00 -17.28 9.01
CA LEU A 18 16.35 -15.87 9.09
C LEU A 18 17.81 -15.64 8.69
N PRO A 19 18.14 -14.57 7.94
CA PRO A 19 19.49 -14.31 7.46
C PRO A 19 20.56 -14.34 8.58
N LYS A 20 20.23 -13.85 9.78
CA LYS A 20 21.14 -13.86 10.94
C LYS A 20 21.61 -15.25 11.37
N TYR A 21 20.79 -16.29 11.15
CA TYR A 21 21.11 -17.67 11.56
C TYR A 21 21.71 -18.48 10.41
N VAL A 22 21.37 -18.15 9.16
CA VAL A 22 21.87 -18.88 7.98
C VAL A 22 23.20 -18.33 7.48
N ALA A 23 23.43 -17.02 7.55
CA ALA A 23 24.61 -16.35 7.01
C ALA A 23 25.97 -16.96 7.47
N PRO A 24 26.17 -17.36 8.75
CA PRO A 24 27.41 -18.00 9.19
C PRO A 24 27.72 -19.33 8.49
N TYR A 25 26.69 -19.98 7.92
CA TYR A 25 26.79 -21.27 7.27
C TYR A 25 26.87 -21.17 5.74
N LEU A 26 26.78 -19.95 5.16
CA LEU A 26 26.98 -19.69 3.73
C LEU A 26 28.47 -19.81 3.36
N ILE A 27 28.95 -21.04 3.34
CA ILE A 27 30.35 -21.38 3.07
C ILE A 27 30.42 -22.11 1.73
N ALA A 28 31.34 -21.69 0.86
CA ALA A 28 31.57 -22.32 -0.43
C ALA A 28 31.78 -23.85 -0.26
N GLY A 29 31.10 -24.62 -1.11
CA GLY A 29 31.03 -26.08 -1.09
C GLY A 29 29.95 -26.66 -0.17
N ARG A 30 29.30 -25.88 0.70
CA ARG A 30 28.21 -26.41 1.56
C ARG A 30 26.99 -26.75 0.71
N MET A 31 26.29 -27.84 1.06
CA MET A 31 25.06 -28.22 0.35
C MET A 31 23.81 -27.61 0.97
N PHE A 32 22.89 -27.18 0.11
CA PHE A 32 21.60 -26.60 0.43
C PHE A 32 20.52 -27.28 -0.39
N HIS A 33 19.41 -27.64 0.24
CA HIS A 33 18.23 -28.12 -0.46
C HIS A 33 17.44 -26.92 -0.96
N ILE A 34 17.28 -26.76 -2.27
CA ILE A 34 16.71 -25.56 -2.88
C ILE A 34 15.31 -25.84 -3.42
N LYS A 35 14.33 -25.06 -2.97
CA LYS A 35 12.98 -25.02 -3.55
C LYS A 35 12.65 -23.61 -4.00
N ALA A 36 12.30 -23.47 -5.28
CA ALA A 36 11.98 -22.18 -5.88
C ALA A 36 10.95 -22.35 -6.99
N ASN A 37 10.07 -21.36 -7.17
CA ASN A 37 9.12 -21.31 -8.29
C ASN A 37 8.22 -22.54 -8.42
N GLY A 38 7.83 -23.14 -7.29
CA GLY A 38 7.01 -24.36 -7.27
C GLY A 38 7.77 -25.65 -7.59
N TYR A 39 9.08 -25.57 -7.85
CA TYR A 39 9.93 -26.72 -8.14
C TYR A 39 10.88 -27.03 -6.97
N ASP A 40 11.20 -28.32 -6.84
CA ASP A 40 12.24 -28.83 -5.96
C ASP A 40 13.50 -29.14 -6.76
N PHE A 41 14.54 -28.32 -6.60
CA PHE A 41 15.82 -28.48 -7.29
C PHE A 41 16.74 -29.46 -6.57
N GLY A 42 16.30 -30.03 -5.45
CA GLY A 42 17.07 -30.98 -4.66
C GLY A 42 18.26 -30.33 -3.97
N TRP A 43 19.25 -31.16 -3.66
CA TRP A 43 20.47 -30.74 -2.97
C TRP A 43 21.47 -30.13 -3.95
N CYS A 44 21.68 -28.83 -3.83
CA CYS A 44 22.68 -28.06 -4.57
C CYS A 44 23.87 -27.75 -3.66
N PHE A 45 24.99 -27.25 -4.20
CA PHE A 45 26.07 -26.73 -3.35
C PHE A 45 26.46 -25.30 -3.71
N LEU A 46 26.75 -24.52 -2.68
CA LEU A 46 27.06 -23.11 -2.78
C LEU A 46 28.45 -22.91 -3.40
N LEU A 47 28.57 -22.02 -4.36
CA LEU A 47 29.85 -21.57 -4.90
C LEU A 47 30.24 -20.23 -4.27
N ASN A 48 29.31 -19.28 -4.28
CA ASN A 48 29.50 -17.95 -3.73
C ASN A 48 28.16 -17.35 -3.27
N PHE A 49 28.19 -16.28 -2.50
CA PHE A 49 27.00 -15.48 -2.20
C PHE A 49 27.32 -13.99 -2.21
N HIS A 50 26.32 -13.17 -2.47
CA HIS A 50 26.43 -11.72 -2.47
C HIS A 50 25.25 -11.07 -1.76
N LYS A 51 25.49 -9.90 -1.17
CA LYS A 51 24.46 -9.08 -0.52
C LYS A 51 24.07 -7.94 -1.47
N LYS A 52 22.78 -7.73 -1.66
CA LYS A 52 22.21 -6.64 -2.46
C LYS A 52 21.13 -5.92 -1.64
N VAL A 53 20.90 -4.65 -1.93
CA VAL A 53 19.73 -3.93 -1.38
C VAL A 53 18.49 -4.44 -2.12
N ASP A 54 17.43 -4.71 -1.38
CA ASP A 54 16.14 -5.10 -1.95
C ASP A 54 15.53 -3.90 -2.72
N PRO A 55 15.38 -4.00 -4.05
CA PRO A 55 14.82 -2.90 -4.86
C PRO A 55 13.35 -2.60 -4.54
N LEU A 56 12.65 -3.49 -3.83
CA LEU A 56 11.24 -3.32 -3.44
C LEU A 56 11.07 -2.80 -2.01
N SER A 57 12.16 -2.66 -1.25
CA SER A 57 12.13 -2.27 0.15
C SER A 57 12.31 -0.76 0.33
N GLU A 58 11.28 -0.08 0.85
CA GLU A 58 11.38 1.33 1.26
C GLU A 58 12.40 1.53 2.41
N THR A 59 12.68 0.47 3.18
CA THR A 59 13.60 0.44 4.33
C THR A 59 15.03 0.02 4.00
N ASN A 60 15.43 -0.11 2.72
CA ASN A 60 16.76 -0.55 2.29
C ASN A 60 17.23 -1.89 2.90
N GLU A 61 16.33 -2.86 3.04
CA GLU A 61 16.70 -4.19 3.56
C GLU A 61 17.69 -4.91 2.64
N MET A 62 18.64 -5.66 3.22
CA MET A 62 19.62 -6.44 2.45
C MET A 62 19.11 -7.85 2.17
N ILE A 63 19.13 -8.24 0.89
CA ILE A 63 18.88 -9.60 0.41
C ILE A 63 20.19 -10.35 0.14
N TYR A 64 20.16 -11.66 0.39
CA TYR A 64 21.25 -12.58 0.12
C TYR A 64 20.93 -13.38 -1.14
N VAL A 65 21.82 -13.30 -2.12
CA VAL A 65 21.74 -14.05 -3.36
C VAL A 65 22.87 -15.08 -3.38
N LEU A 66 22.52 -16.33 -3.67
CA LEU A 66 23.34 -17.51 -3.57
C LEU A 66 23.62 -18.04 -4.96
N ASP A 67 24.89 -18.06 -5.37
CA ASP A 67 25.31 -18.71 -6.61
C ASP A 67 25.57 -20.18 -6.29
N VAL A 68 24.65 -21.05 -6.72
CA VAL A 68 24.69 -22.49 -6.44
C VAL A 68 24.88 -23.28 -7.72
N ALA A 69 25.63 -24.36 -7.63
CA ALA A 69 25.70 -25.37 -8.68
C ALA A 69 24.50 -26.33 -8.53
N VAL A 70 23.67 -26.39 -9.57
CA VAL A 70 22.39 -27.12 -9.58
C VAL A 70 22.21 -27.87 -10.90
N HIS A 71 21.64 -29.07 -10.85
CA HIS A 71 21.18 -29.77 -12.04
C HIS A 71 19.84 -29.22 -12.51
N ILE A 72 19.77 -28.80 -13.76
CA ILE A 72 18.55 -28.34 -14.41
C ILE A 72 18.28 -29.16 -15.67
N SER A 73 17.04 -29.10 -16.17
CA SER A 73 16.65 -29.80 -17.39
C SER A 73 17.49 -29.33 -18.58
N SER A 74 17.68 -30.21 -19.59
CA SER A 74 18.47 -29.85 -20.78
C SER A 74 17.86 -28.68 -21.56
N GLU A 75 16.53 -28.54 -21.50
CA GLU A 75 15.78 -27.42 -22.04
C GLU A 75 16.05 -26.13 -21.25
N SER A 76 15.94 -26.20 -19.92
CA SER A 76 16.25 -25.07 -19.05
C SER A 76 17.68 -24.57 -19.20
N ALA A 77 18.66 -25.46 -19.39
CA ALA A 77 20.05 -25.08 -19.65
C ALA A 77 20.21 -24.28 -20.94
N LYS A 78 19.51 -24.66 -22.02
CA LYS A 78 19.52 -23.90 -23.29
C LYS A 78 18.92 -22.50 -23.12
N HIS A 79 17.80 -22.39 -22.40
CA HIS A 79 17.16 -21.10 -22.12
C HIS A 79 18.00 -20.23 -21.18
N PHE A 80 18.61 -20.83 -20.16
CA PHE A 80 19.43 -20.12 -19.19
C PHE A 80 20.72 -19.56 -19.80
N ALA A 81 21.29 -20.27 -20.79
CA ALA A 81 22.46 -19.80 -21.53
C ALA A 81 22.18 -18.56 -22.40
N SER A 82 20.95 -18.39 -22.90
CA SER A 82 20.56 -17.21 -23.69
C SER A 82 20.00 -16.08 -22.84
N ASN A 83 19.32 -16.39 -21.75
CA ASN A 83 18.78 -15.42 -20.79
C ASN A 83 18.86 -15.98 -19.35
N PRO A 84 19.86 -15.56 -18.56
CA PRO A 84 20.07 -16.06 -17.19
C PRO A 84 18.95 -15.64 -16.23
N ASN A 85 17.87 -16.42 -16.20
CA ASN A 85 16.71 -16.18 -15.34
C ASN A 85 16.26 -17.46 -14.63
N VAL A 86 16.39 -17.50 -13.30
CA VAL A 86 16.02 -18.65 -12.47
C VAL A 86 14.50 -18.86 -12.34
N ASN A 87 13.68 -17.91 -12.78
CA ASN A 87 12.22 -18.04 -12.76
C ASN A 87 11.67 -18.91 -13.88
N VAL A 88 12.50 -19.25 -14.87
CA VAL A 88 12.09 -19.99 -16.08
C VAL A 88 12.80 -21.35 -16.18
N ILE A 89 13.65 -21.70 -15.21
CA ILE A 89 14.33 -23.00 -15.15
C ILE A 89 13.51 -24.00 -14.34
N ARG A 90 13.64 -25.28 -14.69
CA ARG A 90 13.07 -26.42 -13.97
C ARG A 90 14.13 -27.50 -13.72
N PRO A 91 13.97 -28.30 -12.65
CA PRO A 91 14.81 -29.48 -12.44
C PRO A 91 14.58 -30.54 -13.54
N PRO A 92 15.51 -31.49 -13.72
CA PRO A 92 15.34 -32.62 -14.62
C PRO A 92 14.17 -33.51 -14.17
N ALA A 93 13.35 -33.97 -15.11
CA ALA A 93 12.30 -34.95 -14.82
C ALA A 93 12.90 -36.33 -14.50
N LYS A 94 12.08 -37.24 -13.92
CA LYS A 94 12.51 -38.59 -13.59
C LYS A 94 12.98 -39.34 -14.85
N GLY A 95 14.27 -39.66 -14.92
CA GLY A 95 14.89 -40.31 -16.09
C GLY A 95 15.43 -39.35 -17.16
N GLU A 96 15.27 -38.03 -16.99
CA GLU A 96 15.89 -37.02 -17.83
C GLU A 96 17.35 -36.80 -17.41
N ARG A 97 18.25 -36.59 -18.40
CA ARG A 97 19.64 -36.21 -18.11
C ARG A 97 19.69 -34.75 -17.67
N GLY A 98 20.09 -34.52 -16.42
CA GLY A 98 20.35 -33.19 -15.89
C GLY A 98 21.64 -32.58 -16.41
N VAL A 99 21.64 -31.27 -16.59
CA VAL A 99 22.83 -30.46 -16.92
C VAL A 99 23.17 -29.61 -15.70
N MET A 100 24.41 -29.70 -15.21
CA MET A 100 24.88 -28.89 -14.09
C MET A 100 25.12 -27.45 -14.57
N GLU A 101 24.47 -26.48 -13.95
CA GLU A 101 24.61 -25.05 -14.22
C GLU A 101 24.79 -24.27 -12.91
N VAL A 102 25.32 -23.04 -13.02
CA VAL A 102 25.43 -22.13 -11.89
C VAL A 102 24.27 -21.14 -11.93
N CYS A 103 23.36 -21.25 -10.96
CA CYS A 103 22.17 -20.42 -10.88
C CYS A 103 22.15 -19.60 -9.59
N SER A 104 21.66 -18.37 -9.67
CA SER A 104 21.56 -17.46 -8.52
C SER A 104 20.17 -17.51 -7.88
N PHE A 105 20.06 -18.04 -6.67
CA PHE A 105 18.81 -18.11 -5.91
C PHE A 105 18.81 -17.14 -4.72
N LEU A 106 17.63 -16.78 -4.22
CA LEU A 106 17.52 -16.03 -2.99
C LEU A 106 17.70 -16.94 -1.78
N LEU A 107 18.14 -16.39 -0.65
CA LEU A 107 18.25 -17.14 0.61
C LEU A 107 16.92 -17.76 1.06
N THR A 108 15.80 -17.13 0.71
CA THR A 108 14.44 -17.66 0.94
C THR A 108 14.15 -18.96 0.19
N SER A 109 14.94 -19.29 -0.84
CA SER A 109 14.82 -20.55 -1.60
C SER A 109 15.48 -21.73 -0.89
N ILE A 110 16.23 -21.52 0.19
CA ILE A 110 16.78 -22.62 0.99
C ILE A 110 15.66 -23.27 1.79
N HIS A 111 15.47 -24.57 1.59
CA HIS A 111 14.58 -25.40 2.38
C HIS A 111 15.32 -26.14 3.51
N ASP A 112 16.52 -26.68 3.25
CA ASP A 112 17.36 -27.37 4.23
C ASP A 112 18.85 -27.03 4.05
N ILE A 113 19.63 -27.14 5.14
CA ILE A 113 21.08 -26.94 5.15
C ILE A 113 21.74 -28.26 5.52
N SER A 114 22.71 -28.73 4.74
CA SER A 114 23.44 -29.94 5.10
C SER A 114 24.61 -29.66 6.05
N GLN A 115 25.00 -30.68 6.80
CA GLN A 115 26.25 -30.66 7.58
C GLN A 115 27.50 -30.79 6.69
N ILE A 116 27.34 -31.21 5.42
CA ILE A 116 28.43 -31.56 4.52
C ILE A 116 28.91 -30.35 3.71
N ARG A 117 30.22 -30.32 3.49
CA ARG A 117 30.88 -29.37 2.58
C ARG A 117 31.76 -30.13 1.59
N LEU A 118 31.55 -29.89 0.30
CA LEU A 118 32.44 -30.34 -0.77
C LEU A 118 33.71 -29.48 -0.78
N LYS A 119 34.86 -30.12 -0.98
CA LYS A 119 36.12 -29.40 -1.16
C LYS A 119 36.19 -28.94 -2.62
N LEU A 120 35.93 -27.65 -2.84
CA LEU A 120 35.98 -27.07 -4.18
C LEU A 120 37.44 -26.88 -4.65
N PRO A 121 37.75 -27.07 -5.94
CA PRO A 121 39.04 -26.71 -6.53
C PRO A 121 39.30 -25.20 -6.44
N ASN A 122 40.58 -24.79 -6.38
CA ASN A 122 40.97 -23.38 -6.25
C ASN A 122 40.72 -22.55 -7.51
N ASP A 123 40.81 -23.16 -8.71
CA ASP A 123 40.53 -22.50 -9.99
C ASP A 123 39.19 -22.95 -10.56
N LEU A 124 38.28 -22.00 -10.70
CA LEU A 124 36.86 -22.23 -10.98
C LEU A 124 36.44 -21.53 -12.29
N GLN A 125 37.21 -21.68 -13.38
CA GLN A 125 36.90 -21.10 -14.71
C GLN A 125 36.75 -22.18 -15.81
N GLY A 126 35.78 -22.01 -16.73
CA GLY A 126 35.60 -22.85 -17.93
C GLY A 126 34.49 -23.92 -17.90
N LYS A 127 34.20 -24.55 -19.06
CA LYS A 127 33.16 -25.59 -19.24
C LYS A 127 33.52 -26.96 -18.66
N GLU A 128 34.81 -27.31 -18.61
CA GLU A 128 35.31 -28.57 -18.03
C GLU A 128 35.06 -28.65 -16.51
N LYS A 129 34.88 -27.49 -15.85
CA LYS A 129 34.53 -27.35 -14.43
C LYS A 129 33.15 -27.92 -14.10
N LEU A 130 32.13 -27.67 -14.93
CA LEU A 130 30.75 -28.09 -14.65
C LEU A 130 30.62 -29.62 -14.65
N ALA A 131 31.37 -30.31 -15.51
CA ALA A 131 31.44 -31.76 -15.52
C ALA A 131 32.09 -32.32 -14.23
N SER A 132 33.19 -31.71 -13.77
CA SER A 132 33.84 -32.08 -12.50
C SER A 132 32.93 -31.81 -11.29
N LEU A 133 32.24 -30.67 -11.29
CA LEU A 133 31.23 -30.32 -10.29
C LEU A 133 30.06 -31.32 -10.27
N SER A 134 29.57 -31.75 -11.43
CA SER A 134 28.54 -32.80 -11.56
C SER A 134 29.01 -34.10 -10.94
N HIS A 135 30.22 -34.54 -11.27
CA HIS A 135 30.77 -35.79 -10.73
C HIS A 135 30.95 -35.76 -9.21
N MET A 136 31.41 -34.63 -8.67
CA MET A 136 31.53 -34.45 -7.21
C MET A 136 30.16 -34.48 -6.51
N HIS A 137 29.15 -33.87 -7.13
CA HIS A 137 27.78 -33.90 -6.62
C HIS A 137 27.20 -35.31 -6.64
N GLU A 138 27.31 -36.01 -7.77
CA GLU A 138 26.81 -37.39 -7.93
C GLU A 138 27.44 -38.32 -6.88
N LYS A 139 28.77 -38.30 -6.73
CA LYS A 139 29.46 -39.07 -5.70
C LYS A 139 29.04 -38.71 -4.28
N ALA A 140 28.78 -37.44 -4.00
CA ALA A 140 28.29 -37.00 -2.71
C ALA A 140 26.88 -37.53 -2.46
N MET A 141 25.99 -37.47 -3.45
CA MET A 141 24.64 -38.03 -3.36
C MET A 141 24.65 -39.55 -3.20
N GLU A 142 25.47 -40.27 -3.96
CA GLU A 142 25.64 -41.73 -3.83
C GLU A 142 26.08 -42.12 -2.42
N ARG A 143 27.07 -41.40 -1.86
CA ARG A 143 27.58 -41.68 -0.51
C ARG A 143 26.52 -41.59 0.58
N PHE A 144 25.50 -40.74 0.39
CA PHE A 144 24.43 -40.51 1.37
C PHE A 144 23.06 -40.99 0.89
N ASN A 145 23.00 -41.87 -0.11
CA ASN A 145 21.74 -42.38 -0.70
C ASN A 145 20.75 -41.25 -1.06
N GLY A 146 21.26 -40.12 -1.56
CA GLY A 146 20.47 -38.94 -1.92
C GLY A 146 19.98 -38.09 -0.74
N GLN A 147 20.30 -38.46 0.51
CA GLN A 147 19.85 -37.77 1.72
C GLN A 147 21.03 -37.40 2.63
N PRO A 148 21.74 -36.30 2.32
CA PRO A 148 22.77 -35.80 3.21
C PRO A 148 22.19 -35.41 4.60
N PRO A 149 22.94 -35.60 5.70
CA PRO A 149 22.52 -35.20 7.04
C PRO A 149 22.26 -33.69 7.12
N ILE A 150 21.08 -33.36 7.63
CA ILE A 150 20.58 -31.98 7.81
C ILE A 150 21.16 -31.41 9.10
N MET A 151 21.45 -30.11 9.08
CA MET A 151 21.94 -29.35 10.22
C MET A 151 20.85 -29.17 11.28
N ASP A 152 21.14 -29.53 12.53
CA ASP A 152 20.23 -29.36 13.66
C ASP A 152 20.19 -27.87 14.09
N PRO A 153 19.01 -27.24 14.16
CA PRO A 153 18.89 -25.82 14.51
C PRO A 153 19.43 -25.45 15.91
N ILE A 154 19.51 -26.40 16.84
CA ILE A 154 19.96 -26.18 18.22
C ILE A 154 21.40 -26.64 18.40
N LYS A 155 21.72 -27.88 18.02
CA LYS A 155 23.05 -28.47 18.25
C LYS A 155 24.10 -27.86 17.32
N ASP A 156 23.75 -27.69 16.04
CA ASP A 156 24.71 -27.28 15.01
C ASP A 156 24.61 -25.77 14.72
N MET A 157 23.37 -25.25 14.55
CA MET A 157 23.13 -23.82 14.27
C MET A 157 23.22 -22.92 15.51
N LYS A 158 23.13 -23.51 16.71
CA LYS A 158 23.19 -22.81 18.00
C LYS A 158 22.25 -21.61 18.10
N ILE A 159 21.02 -21.74 17.58
CA ILE A 159 20.03 -20.66 17.64
C ILE A 159 19.69 -20.37 19.12
N PRO A 160 19.98 -19.16 19.64
CA PRO A 160 19.86 -18.84 21.07
C PRO A 160 18.43 -18.48 21.51
N ASP A 161 17.44 -18.62 20.63
CA ASP A 161 16.06 -18.24 20.87
C ASP A 161 15.33 -19.30 21.71
N GLU A 162 14.96 -18.93 22.94
CA GLU A 162 14.27 -19.81 23.89
C GLU A 162 12.85 -20.15 23.43
N ASP A 163 12.16 -19.23 22.76
CA ASP A 163 10.82 -19.49 22.22
C ASP A 163 10.90 -20.42 21.01
N PHE A 164 11.94 -20.29 20.19
CA PHE A 164 12.24 -21.25 19.12
C PHE A 164 12.50 -22.66 19.67
N LYS A 165 13.30 -22.80 20.73
CA LYS A 165 13.53 -24.09 21.40
C LYS A 165 12.23 -24.71 21.93
N LYS A 166 11.39 -23.91 22.60
CA LYS A 166 10.07 -24.36 23.07
C LYS A 166 9.18 -24.83 21.92
N LYS A 167 9.17 -24.11 20.79
CA LYS A 167 8.42 -24.51 19.59
C LYS A 167 8.90 -25.86 19.05
N LEU A 168 10.21 -26.07 18.97
CA LEU A 168 10.79 -27.33 18.49
C LEU A 168 10.46 -28.51 19.41
N GLU A 169 10.53 -28.32 20.71
CA GLU A 169 10.15 -29.33 21.70
C GLU A 169 8.64 -29.64 21.63
N THR A 170 7.82 -28.61 21.52
CA THR A 170 6.37 -28.76 21.32
C THR A 170 6.05 -29.52 20.04
N LEU A 171 6.77 -29.24 18.94
CA LEU A 171 6.61 -29.94 17.67
C LEU A 171 6.90 -31.45 17.84
N LYS A 172 8.02 -31.81 18.49
CA LYS A 172 8.38 -33.21 18.76
C LYS A 172 7.30 -33.93 19.59
N GLN A 173 6.82 -33.29 20.65
CA GLN A 173 5.77 -33.85 21.50
C GLN A 173 4.46 -34.04 20.73
N LEU A 174 4.07 -33.07 19.90
CA LEU A 174 2.88 -33.17 19.06
C LEU A 174 3.02 -34.24 17.98
N GLU A 175 4.18 -34.42 17.37
CA GLU A 175 4.45 -35.48 16.40
C GLU A 175 4.38 -36.87 17.03
N GLN A 176 4.98 -37.05 18.22
CA GLN A 176 4.86 -38.28 18.99
C GLN A 176 3.39 -38.58 19.34
N ARG A 177 2.67 -37.58 19.84
CA ARG A 177 1.26 -37.70 20.21
C ARG A 177 0.35 -37.96 19.00
N LYS A 178 0.69 -37.38 17.83
CA LYS A 178 0.04 -37.66 16.54
C LYS A 178 0.25 -39.12 16.16
N ALA A 179 1.49 -39.62 16.22
CA ALA A 179 1.83 -41.00 15.86
C ALA A 179 1.17 -42.03 16.79
N SER A 180 1.12 -41.76 18.10
CA SER A 180 0.52 -42.65 19.10
C SER A 180 -1.01 -42.53 19.20
N HIS A 181 -1.64 -41.67 18.41
CA HIS A 181 -3.05 -41.34 18.59
C HIS A 181 -3.99 -42.54 18.30
N PRO A 182 -4.93 -42.89 19.19
CA PRO A 182 -5.81 -44.06 19.01
C PRO A 182 -6.61 -44.06 17.72
N LEU A 183 -7.03 -42.88 17.21
CA LEU A 183 -7.78 -42.78 15.96
C LEU A 183 -6.97 -43.26 14.74
N ARG A 184 -5.64 -43.18 14.75
CA ARG A 184 -4.79 -43.67 13.65
C ARG A 184 -4.80 -45.19 13.51
N LYS A 185 -5.21 -45.91 14.56
CA LYS A 185 -5.32 -47.38 14.54
C LYS A 185 -6.64 -47.87 13.95
N ARG A 186 -7.58 -46.96 13.64
CA ARG A 186 -8.87 -47.31 13.03
C ARG A 186 -8.69 -47.57 11.54
N GLN A 187 -9.38 -48.58 11.02
CA GLN A 187 -9.33 -48.94 9.60
C GLN A 187 -9.92 -47.85 8.69
N ASN A 188 -10.92 -47.10 9.16
CA ASN A 188 -11.57 -46.01 8.43
C ASN A 188 -11.03 -44.61 8.78
N PHE A 189 -9.79 -44.52 9.28
CA PHE A 189 -9.21 -43.24 9.71
C PHE A 189 -9.15 -42.21 8.58
N GLU A 190 -8.75 -42.63 7.37
CA GLU A 190 -8.62 -41.74 6.21
C GLU A 190 -9.97 -41.16 5.78
N GLU A 191 -11.01 -42.01 5.70
CA GLU A 191 -12.38 -41.59 5.40
C GLU A 191 -12.91 -40.59 6.45
N LEU A 192 -12.69 -40.89 7.74
CA LEU A 192 -13.13 -40.02 8.84
C LEU A 192 -12.43 -38.65 8.79
N CYS A 193 -11.15 -38.62 8.42
CA CYS A 193 -10.41 -37.39 8.22
C CYS A 193 -10.94 -36.58 7.03
N ALA A 194 -11.27 -37.24 5.91
CA ALA A 194 -11.85 -36.60 4.74
C ALA A 194 -13.22 -35.97 5.07
N GLU A 195 -14.10 -36.69 5.75
CA GLU A 195 -15.41 -36.19 6.19
C GLU A 195 -15.27 -35.01 7.17
N TYR A 196 -14.33 -35.10 8.11
CA TYR A 196 -14.05 -33.99 9.02
C TYR A 196 -13.53 -32.76 8.28
N GLN A 197 -12.64 -32.94 7.31
CA GLN A 197 -12.12 -31.85 6.50
C GLN A 197 -13.26 -31.18 5.70
N ARG A 198 -14.10 -31.97 5.04
CA ARG A 198 -15.30 -31.47 4.33
C ARG A 198 -16.21 -30.65 5.25
N LYS A 199 -16.44 -31.11 6.49
CA LYS A 199 -17.20 -30.35 7.49
C LYS A 199 -16.54 -29.02 7.84
N MET A 200 -15.22 -28.98 7.96
CA MET A 200 -14.47 -27.75 8.25
C MET A 200 -14.55 -26.76 7.09
N ASP A 201 -14.46 -27.25 5.85
CA ASP A 201 -14.54 -26.42 4.64
C ASP A 201 -15.94 -25.78 4.53
N LEU A 202 -17.00 -26.58 4.64
CA LEU A 202 -18.39 -26.09 4.69
C LEU A 202 -18.64 -25.10 5.84
N HIS A 203 -17.97 -25.30 6.99
CA HIS A 203 -18.09 -24.38 8.12
C HIS A 203 -17.38 -23.04 7.85
N SER A 204 -16.27 -23.05 7.11
CA SER A 204 -15.60 -21.82 6.65
C SER A 204 -16.50 -21.05 5.69
N GLU A 205 -17.04 -21.75 4.67
CA GLU A 205 -17.98 -21.18 3.70
C GLU A 205 -19.21 -20.57 4.40
N TYR A 206 -19.78 -21.28 5.38
CA TYR A 206 -20.89 -20.76 6.19
C TYR A 206 -20.52 -19.48 6.94
N LYS A 207 -19.32 -19.41 7.54
CA LYS A 207 -18.87 -18.20 8.25
C LYS A 207 -18.73 -17.02 7.31
N GLU A 208 -18.09 -17.22 6.17
CA GLU A 208 -17.92 -16.20 5.13
C GLU A 208 -19.27 -15.71 4.61
N ALA A 209 -20.18 -16.63 4.26
CA ALA A 209 -21.53 -16.29 3.82
C ALA A 209 -22.32 -15.53 4.90
N LYS A 210 -22.18 -15.93 6.17
CA LYS A 210 -22.83 -15.25 7.31
C LYS A 210 -22.30 -13.84 7.52
N GLU A 211 -20.99 -13.63 7.40
CA GLU A 211 -20.39 -12.30 7.49
C GLU A 211 -20.80 -11.42 6.32
N ALA A 212 -20.80 -11.95 5.10
CA ALA A 212 -21.30 -11.27 3.92
C ALA A 212 -22.77 -10.86 4.09
N PHE A 213 -23.62 -11.76 4.58
CA PHE A 213 -25.01 -11.46 4.89
C PHE A 213 -25.16 -10.36 5.95
N LYS A 214 -24.36 -10.40 7.02
CA LYS A 214 -24.36 -9.33 8.04
C LYS A 214 -23.97 -7.98 7.45
N LYS A 215 -22.94 -7.94 6.60
CA LYS A 215 -22.51 -6.72 5.91
C LYS A 215 -23.60 -6.20 4.97
N ALA A 216 -24.24 -7.07 4.21
CA ALA A 216 -25.33 -6.71 3.29
C ALA A 216 -26.59 -6.23 4.02
N LYS A 217 -26.88 -6.81 5.20
CA LYS A 217 -28.00 -6.38 6.06
C LYS A 217 -27.67 -5.13 6.90
N SER A 218 -26.38 -4.86 7.12
CA SER A 218 -25.93 -3.67 7.83
C SER A 218 -26.40 -2.44 7.05
N LEU A 219 -27.27 -1.65 7.67
CA LEU A 219 -27.59 -0.31 7.22
C LEU A 219 -26.38 0.59 7.52
N LEU A 220 -25.24 0.33 6.87
CA LEU A 220 -23.97 1.05 7.02
C LEU A 220 -24.17 2.57 6.94
N GLN A 221 -25.15 3.00 6.15
CA GLN A 221 -25.52 4.41 5.99
C GLN A 221 -26.20 5.03 7.23
N LEU A 222 -26.86 4.26 8.10
CA LEU A 222 -27.52 4.81 9.30
C LEU A 222 -26.52 5.17 10.39
N ASP A 223 -25.49 4.34 10.60
CA ASP A 223 -24.43 4.64 11.56
C ASP A 223 -23.65 5.88 11.12
N GLU A 224 -23.29 5.94 9.84
CA GLU A 224 -22.64 7.10 9.24
C GLU A 224 -23.52 8.36 9.32
N LEU A 225 -24.82 8.25 8.99
CA LEU A 225 -25.78 9.35 9.14
C LEU A 225 -25.85 9.83 10.59
N GLY A 226 -25.83 8.91 11.56
CA GLY A 226 -25.76 9.23 12.98
C GLY A 226 -24.49 10.01 13.35
N CYS A 227 -23.33 9.64 12.78
CA CYS A 227 -22.09 10.40 12.93
C CYS A 227 -22.19 11.80 12.30
N ARG A 228 -22.70 11.91 11.06
CA ARG A 228 -22.87 13.19 10.36
C ARG A 228 -23.80 14.14 11.11
N LYS A 229 -24.94 13.64 11.61
CA LYS A 229 -25.85 14.42 12.47
C LYS A 229 -25.14 14.96 13.71
N ARG A 230 -24.26 14.18 14.35
CA ARG A 230 -23.47 14.68 15.50
C ARG A 230 -22.57 15.85 15.12
N VAL A 231 -21.93 15.81 13.95
CA VAL A 231 -21.13 16.95 13.43
C VAL A 231 -22.02 18.17 13.23
N LEU A 232 -23.15 18.00 12.53
CA LEU A 232 -24.07 19.08 12.21
C LEU A 232 -24.64 19.74 13.47
N ARG A 233 -25.02 18.97 14.49
CA ARG A 233 -25.48 19.51 15.79
C ARG A 233 -24.37 20.26 16.51
N ARG A 234 -23.17 19.68 16.54
CA ARG A 234 -22.02 20.27 17.22
C ARG A 234 -21.58 21.59 16.61
N LEU A 235 -21.65 21.71 15.29
CA LEU A 235 -21.35 22.94 14.56
C LEU A 235 -22.59 23.85 14.40
N GLN A 236 -23.72 23.47 15.00
CA GLN A 236 -24.98 24.23 15.06
C GLN A 236 -25.66 24.45 13.71
N TYR A 237 -25.50 23.53 12.75
CA TYR A 237 -26.28 23.50 11.50
C TYR A 237 -27.70 22.91 11.71
N CYS A 238 -27.87 22.07 12.72
CA CYS A 238 -29.16 21.65 13.24
C CYS A 238 -29.16 21.69 14.78
N ASP A 239 -30.34 21.74 15.38
CA ASP A 239 -30.50 21.64 16.83
C ASP A 239 -30.55 20.18 17.31
N ASP A 240 -30.71 19.97 18.62
CA ASP A 240 -30.78 18.65 19.24
C ASP A 240 -31.98 17.81 18.77
N ALA A 241 -33.01 18.45 18.23
CA ALA A 241 -34.19 17.82 17.64
C ALA A 241 -34.05 17.56 16.13
N ASP A 242 -32.85 17.73 15.57
CA ASP A 242 -32.55 17.64 14.13
C ASP A 242 -33.28 18.69 13.26
N VAL A 243 -33.72 19.80 13.86
CA VAL A 243 -34.32 20.92 13.11
C VAL A 243 -33.21 21.82 12.57
N ILE A 244 -33.29 22.15 11.28
CA ILE A 244 -32.31 22.98 10.59
C ILE A 244 -32.27 24.41 11.16
N THR A 245 -31.07 24.90 11.47
CA THR A 245 -30.86 26.27 11.95
C THR A 245 -30.70 27.26 10.78
N HIS A 246 -30.57 28.54 11.08
CA HIS A 246 -30.22 29.54 10.06
C HIS A 246 -28.88 29.23 9.38
N LYS A 247 -27.86 28.85 10.15
CA LYS A 247 -26.56 28.40 9.64
C LYS A 247 -26.69 27.18 8.73
N GLY A 248 -27.55 26.22 9.10
CA GLY A 248 -27.95 25.10 8.26
C GLY A 248 -28.49 25.51 6.89
N ARG A 249 -29.40 26.48 6.86
CA ARG A 249 -30.02 26.97 5.62
C ARG A 249 -29.02 27.65 4.69
N VAL A 250 -28.06 28.39 5.23
CA VAL A 250 -27.00 29.04 4.46
C VAL A 250 -26.10 28.00 3.81
N ALA A 251 -25.76 26.93 4.53
CA ALA A 251 -24.99 25.81 3.97
C ALA A 251 -25.70 25.14 2.79
N CYS A 252 -27.04 25.08 2.81
CA CYS A 252 -27.81 24.54 1.69
C CYS A 252 -27.74 25.37 0.40
N GLU A 253 -27.27 26.62 0.45
CA GLU A 253 -27.05 27.46 -0.74
C GLU A 253 -25.71 27.16 -1.43
N VAL A 254 -24.83 26.37 -0.81
CA VAL A 254 -23.51 26.00 -1.33
C VAL A 254 -23.53 24.55 -1.78
N SER A 255 -23.19 24.30 -3.05
CA SER A 255 -23.20 22.96 -3.65
C SER A 255 -21.96 22.65 -4.49
N ALA A 256 -21.28 23.68 -4.99
CA ALA A 256 -20.09 23.55 -5.83
C ALA A 256 -18.79 23.30 -5.03
N ALA A 257 -18.83 23.42 -3.69
CA ALA A 257 -17.67 23.35 -2.81
C ALA A 257 -18.06 22.87 -1.40
N ASP A 258 -17.07 22.74 -0.51
CA ASP A 258 -17.28 22.35 0.90
C ASP A 258 -18.17 23.36 1.64
N GLU A 259 -19.41 22.94 1.87
CA GLU A 259 -20.49 23.75 2.42
C GLU A 259 -20.26 24.12 3.89
N LEU A 260 -19.59 23.24 4.65
CA LEU A 260 -19.33 23.48 6.07
C LEU A 260 -18.25 24.54 6.24
N LEU A 261 -17.12 24.40 5.55
CA LEU A 261 -16.00 25.32 5.67
C LEU A 261 -16.37 26.74 5.21
N LEU A 262 -17.04 26.85 4.05
CA LEU A 262 -17.48 28.14 3.55
C LEU A 262 -18.49 28.81 4.49
N THR A 263 -19.44 28.03 5.02
CA THR A 263 -20.42 28.57 5.98
C THR A 263 -19.76 29.01 7.30
N GLU A 264 -18.83 28.22 7.86
CA GLU A 264 -18.07 28.65 9.05
C GLU A 264 -17.33 29.97 8.81
N MET A 265 -16.72 30.13 7.63
CA MET A 265 -15.97 31.34 7.27
C MET A 265 -16.88 32.56 7.07
N ILE A 266 -18.06 32.40 6.47
CA ILE A 266 -19.08 33.45 6.35
C ILE A 266 -19.51 33.92 7.74
N PHE A 267 -19.95 32.99 8.61
CA PHE A 267 -20.45 33.33 9.94
C PHE A 267 -19.37 33.89 10.87
N SER A 268 -18.10 33.54 10.63
CA SER A 268 -16.95 34.10 11.36
C SER A 268 -16.50 35.46 10.80
N GLY A 269 -17.13 35.96 9.74
CA GLY A 269 -16.84 37.26 9.15
C GLY A 269 -15.51 37.33 8.39
N VAL A 270 -14.93 36.20 7.98
CA VAL A 270 -13.62 36.16 7.29
C VAL A 270 -13.66 36.99 6.00
N PHE A 271 -14.74 36.88 5.22
CA PHE A 271 -14.89 37.60 3.96
C PHE A 271 -15.21 39.11 4.13
N ASN A 272 -15.59 39.54 5.33
CA ASN A 272 -15.92 40.95 5.58
C ASN A 272 -14.68 41.85 5.48
N THR A 273 -13.52 41.34 5.89
CA THR A 273 -12.25 42.10 5.88
C THR A 273 -11.49 42.02 4.56
N LEU A 274 -11.89 41.13 3.64
CA LEU A 274 -11.21 40.91 2.36
C LEU A 274 -11.75 41.84 1.27
N THR A 275 -10.93 42.16 0.27
CA THR A 275 -11.40 42.79 -0.98
C THR A 275 -12.13 41.78 -1.87
N SER A 276 -12.80 42.24 -2.94
CA SER A 276 -13.47 41.35 -3.90
C SER A 276 -12.47 40.41 -4.61
N GLU A 277 -11.29 40.91 -4.97
CA GLU A 277 -10.21 40.14 -5.59
C GLU A 277 -9.66 39.08 -4.64
N GLN A 278 -9.46 39.45 -3.37
CA GLN A 278 -9.04 38.51 -2.33
C GLN A 278 -10.10 37.44 -2.04
N CYS A 279 -11.39 37.78 -2.10
CA CYS A 279 -12.47 36.81 -1.98
C CYS A 279 -12.44 35.79 -3.12
N ALA A 280 -12.36 36.24 -4.38
CA ALA A 280 -12.24 35.35 -5.54
C ALA A 280 -10.98 34.47 -5.45
N SER A 281 -9.86 35.07 -5.07
CA SER A 281 -8.58 34.37 -4.87
C SER A 281 -8.71 33.24 -3.84
N LEU A 282 -9.27 33.51 -2.66
CA LEU A 282 -9.44 32.50 -1.62
C LEU A 282 -10.43 31.39 -2.03
N LEU A 283 -11.54 31.76 -2.68
CA LEU A 283 -12.53 30.79 -3.17
C LEU A 283 -11.97 29.87 -4.26
N SER A 284 -10.92 30.29 -4.98
CA SER A 284 -10.24 29.43 -5.96
C SER A 284 -9.66 28.15 -5.35
N CYS A 285 -9.34 28.15 -4.05
CA CYS A 285 -8.85 26.98 -3.33
C CYS A 285 -9.85 25.82 -3.29
N PHE A 286 -11.15 26.10 -3.45
CA PHE A 286 -12.22 25.13 -3.34
C PHE A 286 -12.56 24.44 -4.67
N VAL A 287 -12.20 25.06 -5.80
CA VAL A 287 -12.61 24.59 -7.14
C VAL A 287 -11.47 23.98 -7.94
N PHE A 288 -10.22 24.15 -7.51
CA PHE A 288 -9.04 23.66 -8.19
C PHE A 288 -8.66 22.26 -7.74
N GLU A 289 -8.78 21.29 -8.66
CA GLU A 289 -8.61 19.85 -8.36
C GLU A 289 -7.31 19.26 -8.94
N GLU A 290 -6.46 20.04 -9.59
CA GLU A 290 -5.22 19.56 -10.24
C GLU A 290 -3.99 19.72 -9.34
N LYS A 291 -3.01 18.82 -9.48
CA LYS A 291 -1.75 18.91 -8.73
C LYS A 291 -0.83 19.86 -9.48
N ALA A 292 -0.32 20.86 -8.79
CA ALA A 292 0.63 21.82 -9.34
C ALA A 292 1.72 22.12 -8.30
N ASN A 293 2.79 22.80 -8.70
CA ASN A 293 3.77 23.31 -7.76
C ASN A 293 3.21 24.58 -7.11
N VAL A 294 3.31 24.68 -5.78
CA VAL A 294 2.86 25.87 -5.04
C VAL A 294 3.85 27.02 -5.31
N ALA A 295 3.42 28.02 -6.09
CA ALA A 295 4.16 29.27 -6.19
C ALA A 295 4.12 30.01 -4.84
N LYS A 296 5.17 30.79 -4.54
CA LYS A 296 5.22 31.58 -3.31
C LYS A 296 4.13 32.65 -3.36
N LEU A 297 3.11 32.51 -2.51
CA LEU A 297 2.02 33.48 -2.41
C LEU A 297 2.51 34.82 -1.83
N PRO A 298 1.97 35.95 -2.32
CA PRO A 298 2.13 37.25 -1.68
C PRO A 298 1.67 37.21 -0.21
N ASP A 299 2.33 38.01 0.65
CA ASP A 299 2.02 38.05 2.08
C ASP A 299 0.55 38.41 2.34
N GLU A 300 -0.04 39.27 1.50
CA GLU A 300 -1.45 39.70 1.53
C GLU A 300 -2.44 38.54 1.34
N LEU A 301 -2.09 37.51 0.55
CA LEU A 301 -2.92 36.31 0.32
C LEU A 301 -2.61 35.20 1.33
N SER A 302 -1.39 35.18 1.88
CA SER A 302 -0.98 34.16 2.85
C SER A 302 -1.82 34.17 4.13
N GLY A 303 -2.29 35.36 4.56
CA GLY A 303 -3.07 35.53 5.78
C GLY A 303 -4.47 34.89 5.69
N CYS A 304 -5.17 35.11 4.58
CA CYS A 304 -6.51 34.53 4.39
C CYS A 304 -6.44 33.01 4.17
N LEU A 305 -5.42 32.51 3.48
CA LEU A 305 -5.17 31.06 3.34
C LEU A 305 -4.96 30.39 4.71
N LYS A 306 -4.08 30.93 5.56
CA LYS A 306 -3.84 30.40 6.91
C LYS A 306 -5.11 30.40 7.76
N THR A 307 -5.92 31.45 7.63
CA THR A 307 -7.21 31.55 8.32
C THR A 307 -8.14 30.43 7.88
N MET A 308 -8.34 30.23 6.57
CA MET A 308 -9.14 29.15 6.00
C MET A 308 -8.66 27.77 6.48
N GLN A 309 -7.35 27.50 6.41
CA GLN A 309 -6.77 26.24 6.89
C GLN A 309 -7.04 26.01 8.38
N SER A 310 -7.02 27.05 9.21
CA SER A 310 -7.36 26.93 10.63
C SER A 310 -8.82 26.52 10.86
N PHE A 311 -9.76 26.96 10.02
CA PHE A 311 -11.15 26.53 10.08
C PHE A 311 -11.32 25.10 9.59
N ALA A 312 -10.63 24.71 8.51
CA ALA A 312 -10.62 23.33 8.03
C ALA A 312 -10.16 22.35 9.12
N ARG A 313 -9.09 22.69 9.86
CA ARG A 313 -8.60 21.90 11.01
C ARG A 313 -9.63 21.80 12.14
N LYS A 314 -10.32 22.90 12.46
CA LYS A 314 -11.39 22.89 13.47
C LYS A 314 -12.55 21.97 13.08
N ILE A 315 -12.96 22.00 11.81
CA ILE A 315 -14.01 21.11 11.28
C ILE A 315 -13.53 19.66 11.32
N ALA A 316 -12.30 19.38 10.87
CA ALA A 316 -11.76 18.03 10.90
C ALA A 316 -11.69 17.44 12.32
N LYS A 317 -11.29 18.26 13.28
CA LYS A 317 -11.33 17.89 14.71
C LYS A 317 -12.75 17.59 15.18
N ALA A 318 -13.73 18.45 14.87
CA ALA A 318 -15.13 18.21 15.23
C ALA A 318 -15.69 16.92 14.60
N THR A 319 -15.30 16.62 13.35
CA THR A 319 -15.63 15.40 12.61
C THR A 319 -15.06 14.14 13.27
N ASN A 320 -13.78 14.18 13.64
CA ASN A 320 -13.12 13.09 14.36
C ASN A 320 -13.76 12.82 15.73
N GLU A 321 -14.05 13.86 16.49
CA GLU A 321 -14.72 13.73 17.79
C GLU A 321 -16.16 13.19 17.66
N ALA A 322 -16.80 13.35 16.50
CA ALA A 322 -18.10 12.75 16.18
C ALA A 322 -18.04 11.27 15.77
N LYS A 323 -16.86 10.64 15.83
CA LYS A 323 -16.58 9.26 15.39
C LYS A 323 -16.66 9.07 13.86
N MET A 324 -16.37 10.12 13.10
CA MET A 324 -16.05 9.98 11.67
C MET A 324 -14.54 10.15 11.50
N PRO A 325 -13.80 9.05 11.22
CA PRO A 325 -12.37 9.15 10.99
C PRO A 325 -12.10 9.98 9.74
N LEU A 326 -11.43 11.11 9.93
CA LEU A 326 -10.99 12.02 8.88
C LEU A 326 -9.53 12.41 9.16
N ASP A 327 -8.67 12.21 8.17
CA ASP A 327 -7.29 12.68 8.27
C ASP A 327 -7.25 14.20 8.13
N GLU A 328 -6.74 14.90 9.15
CA GLU A 328 -6.76 16.35 9.22
C GLU A 328 -5.92 17.00 8.12
N GLU A 329 -4.70 16.49 7.88
CA GLU A 329 -3.81 17.05 6.86
C GLU A 329 -4.37 16.83 5.46
N THR A 330 -4.86 15.63 5.16
CA THR A 330 -5.49 15.32 3.87
C THR A 330 -6.69 16.23 3.59
N TYR A 331 -7.52 16.50 4.60
CA TYR A 331 -8.66 17.42 4.46
C TYR A 331 -8.19 18.85 4.19
N VAL A 332 -7.19 19.35 4.92
CA VAL A 332 -6.64 20.70 4.71
C VAL A 332 -5.97 20.83 3.34
N GLU A 333 -5.22 19.82 2.91
CA GLU A 333 -4.54 19.77 1.61
C GLU A 333 -5.50 19.64 0.42
N SER A 334 -6.75 19.22 0.65
CA SER A 334 -7.78 19.18 -0.38
C SER A 334 -8.10 20.58 -0.93
N PHE A 335 -7.89 21.63 -0.14
CA PHE A 335 -8.07 23.04 -0.53
C PHE A 335 -6.78 23.60 -1.12
N ARG A 336 -6.73 23.71 -2.44
CA ARG A 336 -5.47 23.89 -3.20
C ARG A 336 -5.17 25.36 -3.52
N PRO A 337 -4.11 25.97 -2.96
CA PRO A 337 -3.84 27.41 -3.11
C PRO A 337 -3.22 27.83 -4.46
N HIS A 338 -2.98 26.88 -5.36
CA HIS A 338 -2.16 27.07 -6.57
C HIS A 338 -2.69 28.12 -7.55
N LEU A 339 -4.01 28.38 -7.54
CA LEU A 339 -4.63 29.39 -8.39
C LEU A 339 -4.89 30.73 -7.69
N MET A 340 -4.54 30.88 -6.40
CA MET A 340 -4.85 32.10 -5.65
C MET A 340 -4.25 33.34 -6.30
N ASP A 341 -2.95 33.31 -6.63
CA ASP A 341 -2.26 34.46 -7.25
C ASP A 341 -2.78 34.73 -8.68
N VAL A 342 -2.99 33.66 -9.46
CA VAL A 342 -3.57 33.73 -10.81
C VAL A 342 -4.93 34.43 -10.80
N VAL A 343 -5.83 34.00 -9.91
CA VAL A 343 -7.18 34.57 -9.79
C VAL A 343 -7.13 36.00 -9.27
N TYR A 344 -6.25 36.30 -8.31
CA TYR A 344 -6.08 37.65 -7.79
C TYR A 344 -5.64 38.63 -8.90
N GLN A 345 -4.62 38.28 -9.69
CA GLN A 345 -4.15 39.08 -10.81
C GLN A 345 -5.22 39.23 -11.90
N TRP A 346 -5.97 38.16 -12.18
CA TRP A 346 -7.09 38.21 -13.12
C TRP A 346 -8.18 39.19 -12.69
N CYS A 347 -8.65 39.09 -11.44
CA CYS A 347 -9.67 40.01 -10.91
C CYS A 347 -9.15 41.46 -10.81
N SER A 348 -7.83 41.63 -10.68
CA SER A 348 -7.16 42.94 -10.70
C SER A 348 -6.94 43.52 -12.12
N GLY A 349 -7.36 42.82 -13.17
CA GLY A 349 -7.32 43.32 -14.55
C GLY A 349 -6.12 42.90 -15.40
N ALA A 350 -5.27 41.97 -14.94
CA ALA A 350 -4.16 41.46 -15.74
C ALA A 350 -4.63 40.73 -17.01
N SER A 351 -3.92 40.89 -18.14
CA SER A 351 -4.24 40.14 -19.36
C SER A 351 -4.00 38.64 -19.18
N PHE A 352 -4.73 37.80 -19.92
CA PHE A 352 -4.55 36.35 -19.84
C PHE A 352 -3.11 35.95 -20.18
N ARG A 353 -2.48 36.64 -21.14
CA ARG A 353 -1.07 36.45 -21.49
C ARG A 353 -0.11 36.68 -20.31
N GLN A 354 -0.36 37.68 -19.47
CA GLN A 354 0.49 37.95 -18.31
C GLN A 354 0.36 36.84 -17.26
N ILE A 355 -0.85 36.34 -17.05
CA ILE A 355 -1.11 35.22 -16.13
C ILE A 355 -0.36 33.96 -16.57
N LEU A 356 -0.38 33.63 -17.87
CA LEU A 356 0.33 32.46 -18.38
C LEU A 356 1.86 32.55 -18.23
N GLN A 357 2.40 33.74 -18.00
CA GLN A 357 3.82 33.92 -17.73
C GLN A 357 4.18 33.71 -16.26
N THR A 358 3.20 33.72 -15.35
CA THR A 358 3.42 33.59 -13.90
C THR A 358 3.12 32.20 -13.35
N THR A 359 2.55 31.31 -14.16
CA THR A 359 2.16 29.96 -13.74
C THR A 359 2.51 28.88 -14.78
N GLU A 360 2.80 27.67 -14.31
CA GLU A 360 3.01 26.47 -15.14
C GLU A 360 1.71 25.68 -15.39
N ILE A 361 0.58 26.16 -14.85
CA ILE A 361 -0.72 25.50 -15.00
C ILE A 361 -1.24 25.69 -16.42
N PHE A 362 -1.70 24.60 -17.04
CA PHE A 362 -2.26 24.62 -18.40
C PHE A 362 -3.45 25.58 -18.53
N GLU A 363 -3.54 26.26 -19.68
CA GLU A 363 -4.55 27.28 -19.97
C GLU A 363 -5.97 26.77 -19.81
N GLY A 364 -6.22 25.54 -20.30
CA GLY A 364 -7.53 24.90 -20.21
C GLY A 364 -7.95 24.61 -18.76
N SER A 365 -7.00 24.27 -17.90
CA SER A 365 -7.23 24.04 -16.47
C SER A 365 -7.60 25.34 -15.76
N ILE A 366 -6.90 26.44 -16.09
CA ILE A 366 -7.22 27.78 -15.58
C ILE A 366 -8.65 28.17 -16.00
N ILE A 367 -8.98 28.09 -17.30
CA ILE A 367 -10.32 28.47 -17.79
C ILE A 367 -11.42 27.64 -17.13
N ARG A 368 -11.22 26.33 -16.96
CA ARG A 368 -12.19 25.45 -16.27
C ARG A 368 -12.37 25.85 -14.82
N ALA A 369 -11.29 26.13 -14.10
CA ALA A 369 -11.33 26.56 -12.71
C ALA A 369 -12.03 27.91 -12.54
N LEU A 370 -11.77 28.89 -13.42
CA LEU A 370 -12.44 30.19 -13.40
C LEU A 370 -13.95 30.08 -13.66
N ARG A 371 -14.38 29.18 -14.55
CA ARG A 371 -15.81 28.91 -14.78
C ARG A 371 -16.49 28.28 -13.56
N ARG A 372 -15.84 27.31 -12.91
CA ARG A 372 -16.34 26.73 -11.64
C ARG A 372 -16.37 27.76 -10.52
N LEU A 373 -15.37 28.64 -10.45
CA LEU A 373 -15.32 29.72 -9.48
C LEU A 373 -16.47 30.73 -9.67
N GLU A 374 -16.88 31.02 -10.91
CA GLU A 374 -18.04 31.88 -11.16
C GLU A 374 -19.34 31.28 -10.63
N GLU A 375 -19.52 29.96 -10.77
CA GLU A 375 -20.67 29.26 -10.19
C GLU A 375 -20.62 29.30 -8.66
N LEU A 376 -19.45 29.02 -8.07
CA LEU A 376 -19.26 29.11 -6.62
C LEU A 376 -19.55 30.54 -6.10
N LEU A 377 -19.08 31.58 -6.80
CA LEU A 377 -19.39 32.96 -6.42
C LEU A 377 -20.90 33.23 -6.45
N ARG A 378 -21.64 32.65 -7.40
CA ARG A 378 -23.10 32.75 -7.49
C ARG A 378 -23.80 32.11 -6.30
N GLU A 379 -23.34 30.93 -5.88
CA GLU A 379 -23.81 30.26 -4.66
C GLU A 379 -23.50 31.11 -3.42
N MET A 380 -22.29 31.69 -3.33
CA MET A 380 -21.90 32.56 -2.23
C MET A 380 -22.73 33.85 -2.16
N ILE A 381 -23.18 34.39 -3.30
CA ILE A 381 -24.15 35.50 -3.35
C ILE A 381 -25.49 35.05 -2.75
N GLY A 382 -25.98 33.85 -3.11
CA GLY A 382 -27.18 33.25 -2.52
C GLY A 382 -27.07 33.07 -1.00
N ALA A 383 -25.94 32.54 -0.54
CA ALA A 383 -25.62 32.39 0.87
C ALA A 383 -25.60 33.74 1.63
N ALA A 384 -24.94 34.76 1.07
CA ALA A 384 -24.88 36.12 1.64
C ALA A 384 -26.27 36.78 1.71
N LYS A 385 -27.11 36.56 0.69
CA LYS A 385 -28.49 37.02 0.67
C LYS A 385 -29.35 36.32 1.72
N SER A 386 -29.15 35.02 1.91
CA SER A 386 -29.85 34.22 2.92
C SER A 386 -29.59 34.71 4.35
N ILE A 387 -28.37 35.17 4.65
CA ILE A 387 -28.04 35.80 5.95
C ILE A 387 -28.46 37.28 6.06
N GLY A 388 -28.94 37.90 4.98
CA GLY A 388 -29.28 39.32 4.95
C GLY A 388 -28.07 40.26 4.98
N ASN A 389 -26.90 39.81 4.56
CA ASN A 389 -25.69 40.63 4.51
C ASN A 389 -25.48 41.20 3.09
N THR A 390 -26.11 42.35 2.83
CA THR A 390 -26.08 43.02 1.53
C THR A 390 -24.67 43.48 1.12
N GLU A 391 -23.82 43.85 2.09
CA GLU A 391 -22.43 44.25 1.79
C GLU A 391 -21.63 43.08 1.24
N LEU A 392 -21.80 41.90 1.84
CA LEU A 392 -21.13 40.68 1.39
C LEU A 392 -21.69 40.19 0.05
N GLU A 393 -23.01 40.30 -0.15
CA GLU A 393 -23.67 40.03 -1.43
C GLU A 393 -23.06 40.88 -2.55
N GLN A 394 -22.97 42.20 -2.36
CA GLN A 394 -22.38 43.12 -3.32
C GLN A 394 -20.91 42.81 -3.57
N LYS A 395 -20.14 42.49 -2.52
CA LYS A 395 -18.72 42.15 -2.64
C LYS A 395 -18.50 40.90 -3.52
N PHE A 396 -19.30 39.85 -3.33
CA PHE A 396 -19.22 38.66 -4.16
C PHE A 396 -19.69 38.93 -5.60
N GLU A 397 -20.70 39.77 -5.79
CA GLU A 397 -21.15 40.18 -7.12
C GLU A 397 -20.07 41.01 -7.85
N THR A 398 -19.36 41.89 -7.14
CA THR A 398 -18.19 42.61 -7.70
C THR A 398 -17.10 41.63 -8.11
N ALA A 399 -16.74 40.68 -7.24
CA ALA A 399 -15.73 39.66 -7.53
C ALA A 399 -16.11 38.83 -8.77
N ARG A 400 -17.38 38.45 -8.88
CA ARG A 400 -17.94 37.70 -10.01
C ARG A 400 -17.86 38.49 -11.32
N ASN A 401 -18.17 39.79 -11.28
CA ASN A 401 -18.08 40.66 -12.46
C ASN A 401 -16.61 40.89 -12.89
N GLN A 402 -15.68 41.04 -11.94
CA GLN A 402 -14.24 41.13 -12.23
C GLN A 402 -13.70 39.83 -12.85
N LEU A 403 -14.22 38.68 -12.43
CA LEU A 403 -13.88 37.37 -12.97
C LEU A 403 -14.38 37.20 -14.41
N LYS A 404 -15.61 37.66 -14.69
CA LYS A 404 -16.34 37.42 -15.94
C LYS A 404 -15.94 38.39 -17.07
N ARG A 405 -14.76 38.19 -17.65
CA ARG A 405 -14.29 38.97 -18.81
C ARG A 405 -13.52 38.15 -19.84
N ASP A 406 -13.37 38.72 -21.03
CA ASP A 406 -12.51 38.25 -22.13
C ASP A 406 -12.63 36.75 -22.48
N ILE A 407 -11.49 36.12 -22.81
CA ILE A 407 -11.36 34.78 -23.36
C ILE A 407 -11.94 33.66 -22.48
N VAL A 408 -11.98 33.87 -21.16
CA VAL A 408 -12.39 32.86 -20.18
C VAL A 408 -13.88 32.51 -20.34
N PHE A 409 -14.68 33.49 -20.76
CA PHE A 409 -16.14 33.38 -20.92
C PHE A 409 -16.60 33.47 -22.37
N ALA A 410 -15.70 33.22 -23.34
CA ALA A 410 -16.08 33.07 -24.74
C ALA A 410 -17.12 31.93 -24.91
N ALA A 411 -18.10 32.16 -25.79
CA ALA A 411 -19.14 31.18 -26.10
C ALA A 411 -18.53 29.94 -26.77
N SER A 412 -19.12 28.77 -26.50
CA SER A 412 -18.75 27.54 -27.21
C SER A 412 -19.09 27.67 -28.69
N LEU A 413 -18.27 27.07 -29.56
CA LEU A 413 -18.57 26.98 -31.00
C LEU A 413 -19.74 26.02 -31.31
N TYR A 414 -20.19 25.24 -30.32
CA TYR A 414 -21.30 24.28 -30.44
C TYR A 414 -22.65 24.83 -29.92
N LEU A 415 -22.70 26.10 -29.53
CA LEU A 415 -23.91 26.79 -29.06
C LEU A 415 -24.57 27.60 -30.17
#